data_AF-A0A9Q4P9J8-F1
#
_entry.id   AF-A0A9Q4P9J8-F1
#
_cell.length_a   1.000
_cell.length_b   1.000
_cell.length_c   1.000
_cell.angle_alpha   90.00
_cell.angle_beta   90.00
_cell.angle_gamma   90.00
#
_symmetry.space_group_name_H-M   'P 1'
#
loop_
_entity.id
_entity.type
_entity.pdbx_description
1 polymer ?
#
loop_
_entity_poly.entity_id
_entity_poly.type
_entity_poly.pdbx_seq_one_letter_code
_entity_poly.pdbx_strand_id
1 'polypeptide(L)'
;CQTQERAEVITMPDKNGRRPFPNSIRHLIPDFWNNFNFPDIVAALAPRPIILTEGGLDRDLNLVRKAYAIAGAPDNVKVYHYKKFADPNTRKNVKHLPEGLDRNEYFRMVNVDGPNHYFKSELVVPWLRELLEER
;
A
#
# COMPACT_ATOMS: atom_id res chain seq x y z
N CYS A 1 -0.91 0.72 -2.67
CA CYS A 1 -1.12 2.15 -2.93
C CYS A 1 -1.33 2.33 -4.43
N GLN A 2 -2.60 2.40 -4.85
CA GLN A 2 -2.97 2.89 -6.18
C GLN A 2 -2.62 4.38 -6.27
N THR A 3 -1.54 4.71 -6.99
CA THR A 3 -1.00 6.09 -7.02
C THR A 3 -1.83 7.03 -7.87
N GLN A 4 -2.47 6.51 -8.93
CA GLN A 4 -3.44 7.23 -9.72
C GLN A 4 -4.69 7.57 -8.90
N GLU A 5 -5.35 6.57 -8.29
CA GLU A 5 -6.54 6.79 -7.46
C GLU A 5 -6.24 7.80 -6.34
N ARG A 6 -5.06 7.73 -5.72
CA ARG A 6 -4.61 8.73 -4.74
C ARG A 6 -4.61 10.17 -5.30
N ALA A 7 -4.17 10.37 -6.54
CA ALA A 7 -4.16 11.68 -7.16
C ALA A 7 -5.57 12.16 -7.53
N GLU A 8 -6.46 11.23 -7.90
CA GLU A 8 -7.85 11.51 -8.24
C GLU A 8 -8.70 11.85 -7.01
N VAL A 9 -8.42 11.25 -5.84
CA VAL A 9 -9.26 11.45 -4.65
C VAL A 9 -8.79 12.55 -3.70
N ILE A 10 -7.49 12.89 -3.66
CA ILE A 10 -6.99 13.97 -2.79
C ILE A 10 -7.20 15.33 -3.48
N THR A 11 -8.45 15.78 -3.56
CA THR A 11 -8.81 16.99 -4.30
C THR A 11 -9.34 18.12 -3.41
N MET A 12 -9.44 17.95 -2.09
CA MET A 12 -9.91 19.01 -1.20
C MET A 12 -9.02 20.27 -1.34
N PRO A 13 -9.60 21.44 -1.66
CA PRO A 13 -8.83 22.67 -1.79
C PRO A 13 -8.25 23.08 -0.43
N ASP A 14 -7.05 23.66 -0.46
CA ASP A 14 -6.47 24.31 0.71
C ASP A 14 -7.14 25.67 1.00
N LYS A 15 -6.69 26.35 2.05
CA LYS A 15 -7.19 27.68 2.45
C LYS A 15 -7.09 28.77 1.36
N ASN A 16 -6.28 28.55 0.31
CA ASN A 16 -6.11 29.45 -0.82
C ASN A 16 -6.89 28.98 -2.06
N GLY A 17 -7.72 27.94 -1.95
CA GLY A 17 -8.46 27.35 -3.06
C GLY A 17 -7.61 26.43 -3.96
N ARG A 18 -6.35 26.14 -3.60
CA ARG A 18 -5.47 25.30 -4.41
C ARG A 18 -5.71 23.82 -4.09
N ARG A 19 -5.91 23.00 -5.13
CA ARG A 19 -5.94 21.54 -5.00
C ARG A 19 -4.51 20.99 -5.00
N PRO A 20 -4.07 20.29 -3.94
CA PRO A 20 -2.70 19.78 -3.87
C PRO A 20 -2.53 18.53 -4.74
N PHE A 21 -1.31 18.29 -5.23
CA PHE A 21 -0.92 16.98 -5.74
C PHE A 21 -0.37 16.12 -4.58
N PRO A 22 -0.52 14.78 -4.58
CA PRO A 22 -0.17 13.95 -3.43
C PRO A 22 1.30 14.03 -2.99
N ASN A 23 2.22 14.23 -3.94
CA ASN A 23 3.66 14.28 -3.74
C ASN A 23 4.34 15.25 -4.74
N SER A 24 5.66 15.43 -4.65
CA SER A 24 6.42 16.31 -5.56
C SER A 24 6.85 15.59 -6.84
N ILE A 25 7.38 16.35 -7.80
CA ILE A 25 7.86 15.86 -9.11
C ILE A 25 8.97 14.81 -9.04
N ARG A 26 9.58 14.56 -7.87
CA ARG A 26 10.51 13.42 -7.70
C ARG A 26 9.84 12.07 -7.92
N HIS A 27 8.50 12.02 -7.89
CA HIS A 27 7.70 10.83 -8.17
C HIS A 27 7.04 10.88 -9.56
N LEU A 28 7.38 11.87 -10.40
CA LEU A 28 6.86 11.97 -11.75
C LEU A 28 7.70 11.09 -12.67
N ILE A 29 7.08 10.02 -13.17
CA ILE A 29 7.60 9.21 -14.26
C ILE A 29 6.57 9.33 -15.40
N PRO A 30 6.92 9.94 -16.55
CA PRO A 30 6.02 10.01 -17.69
C PRO A 30 5.47 8.63 -18.07
N ASP A 31 4.20 8.57 -18.46
CA ASP A 31 3.47 7.37 -18.87
C ASP A 31 3.36 6.23 -17.84
N PHE A 32 3.77 6.43 -16.58
CA PHE A 32 3.68 5.40 -15.56
C PHE A 32 2.25 4.85 -15.41
N TRP A 33 1.26 5.75 -15.29
CA TRP A 33 -0.16 5.38 -15.13
C TRP A 33 -0.85 4.92 -16.41
N ASN A 34 -0.22 5.07 -17.57
CA ASN A 34 -0.72 4.46 -18.81
C ASN A 34 -0.46 2.93 -18.83
N ASN A 35 0.35 2.43 -17.89
CA ASN A 35 0.74 1.03 -17.84
C ASN A 35 0.24 0.34 -16.56
N PHE A 36 0.50 0.91 -15.39
CA PHE A 36 0.25 0.23 -14.11
C PHE A 36 0.28 1.18 -12.90
N ASN A 37 -0.10 0.63 -11.75
CA ASN A 37 0.13 1.20 -10.42
C ASN A 37 0.99 0.25 -9.57
N PHE A 38 1.35 0.68 -8.35
CA PHE A 38 2.23 -0.11 -7.49
C PHE A 38 1.68 -1.50 -7.11
N PRO A 39 0.38 -1.72 -6.82
CA PRO A 39 -0.13 -3.05 -6.53
C PRO A 39 0.09 -4.03 -7.68
N ASP A 40 -0.02 -3.57 -8.93
CA ASP A 40 0.20 -4.39 -10.13
C ASP A 40 1.67 -4.79 -10.27
N ILE A 41 2.59 -3.84 -10.07
CA ILE A 41 4.04 -4.10 -10.10
C ILE A 41 4.43 -5.10 -9.01
N VAL A 42 3.95 -4.91 -7.78
CA VAL A 42 4.27 -5.80 -6.66
C VAL A 42 3.70 -7.20 -6.90
N ALA A 43 2.47 -7.30 -7.40
CA ALA A 43 1.86 -8.57 -7.78
C ALA A 43 2.68 -9.32 -8.85
N ALA A 44 3.25 -8.60 -9.82
CA ALA A 44 4.10 -9.17 -10.87
C ALA A 44 5.45 -9.70 -10.36
N LEU A 45 5.82 -9.47 -9.10
CA LEU A 45 7.04 -10.04 -8.49
C LEU A 45 6.86 -11.51 -8.07
N ALA A 46 5.62 -12.00 -8.00
CA ALA A 46 5.32 -13.39 -7.72
C ALA A 46 6.06 -14.33 -8.69
N PRO A 47 6.58 -15.49 -8.23
CA PRO A 47 6.40 -16.07 -6.89
C PRO A 47 7.51 -15.69 -5.89
N ARG A 48 8.36 -14.69 -6.17
CA ARG A 48 9.51 -14.38 -5.28
C ARG A 48 9.05 -13.91 -3.90
N PRO A 49 9.62 -14.43 -2.80
CA PRO A 49 9.22 -14.03 -1.45
C PRO A 49 9.27 -12.51 -1.21
N ILE A 50 8.22 -11.95 -0.60
CA ILE A 50 8.14 -10.53 -0.25
C ILE A 50 7.40 -10.33 1.07
N ILE A 51 7.78 -9.28 1.81
CA ILE A 51 7.09 -8.80 3.01
C ILE A 51 6.66 -7.34 2.84
N LEU A 52 5.38 -7.04 3.13
CA LEU A 52 4.83 -5.68 3.20
C LEU A 52 4.54 -5.35 4.66
N THR A 53 5.31 -4.44 5.25
CA THR A 53 5.33 -4.25 6.72
C THR A 53 4.46 -3.10 7.25
N GLU A 54 3.93 -2.25 6.37
CA GLU A 54 3.24 -1.01 6.75
C GLU A 54 1.82 -0.89 6.14
N GLY A 55 1.23 -2.02 5.77
CA GLY A 55 -0.16 -2.09 5.36
C GLY A 55 -0.47 -1.41 4.02
N GLY A 56 -1.59 -0.69 3.99
CA GLY A 56 -2.27 -0.22 2.79
C GLY A 56 -3.76 -0.59 2.84
N LEU A 57 -4.49 -0.23 1.79
CA LEU A 57 -5.89 -0.61 1.64
C LEU A 57 -6.01 -2.12 1.35
N ASP A 58 -6.92 -2.80 2.04
CA ASP A 58 -7.07 -4.26 1.99
C ASP A 58 -7.32 -4.79 0.56
N ARG A 59 -8.05 -4.03 -0.26
CA ARG A 59 -8.25 -4.31 -1.71
C ARG A 59 -6.93 -4.52 -2.45
N ASP A 60 -5.97 -3.61 -2.27
CA ASP A 60 -4.67 -3.66 -2.96
C ASP A 60 -3.83 -4.83 -2.44
N LEU A 61 -3.86 -5.09 -1.13
CA LEU A 61 -3.13 -6.18 -0.51
C LEU A 61 -3.68 -7.54 -0.94
N ASN A 62 -5.00 -7.64 -1.10
CA ASN A 62 -5.67 -8.85 -1.59
C ASN A 62 -5.37 -9.10 -3.08
N LEU A 63 -5.18 -8.07 -3.89
CA LEU A 63 -4.70 -8.21 -5.27
C LEU A 63 -3.34 -8.91 -5.30
N VAL A 64 -2.38 -8.46 -4.47
CA VAL A 64 -1.05 -9.09 -4.38
C VAL A 64 -1.17 -10.53 -3.87
N ARG A 65 -1.93 -10.78 -2.80
CA ARG A 65 -2.18 -12.15 -2.29
C ARG A 65 -2.71 -13.08 -3.37
N LYS A 66 -3.66 -12.60 -4.18
CA LYS A 66 -4.26 -13.39 -5.26
C LYS A 66 -3.24 -13.73 -6.36
N ALA A 67 -2.35 -12.79 -6.72
CA ALA A 67 -1.30 -13.05 -7.69
C ALA A 67 -0.32 -14.12 -7.23
N TYR A 68 0.11 -14.09 -5.96
CA TYR A 68 0.95 -15.12 -5.36
C TYR A 68 0.27 -16.49 -5.31
N ALA A 69 -1.03 -16.53 -5.01
CA ALA A 69 -1.82 -17.75 -5.06
C ALA A 69 -1.92 -18.33 -6.47
N ILE A 70 -2.12 -17.49 -7.50
CA ILE A 70 -2.14 -17.91 -8.92
C ILE A 70 -0.78 -18.46 -9.33
N ALA A 71 0.31 -17.86 -8.86
CA ALA A 71 1.68 -18.32 -9.14
C ALA A 71 2.08 -19.59 -8.37
N GLY A 72 1.17 -20.21 -7.61
CA GLY A 72 1.42 -21.44 -6.86
C GLY A 72 2.24 -21.26 -5.59
N ALA A 73 2.43 -20.02 -5.12
CA ALA A 73 3.22 -19.72 -3.92
C ALA A 73 2.48 -18.73 -3.00
N PRO A 74 1.27 -19.08 -2.50
CA PRO A 74 0.44 -18.17 -1.70
C PRO A 74 1.12 -17.67 -0.42
N ASP A 75 1.99 -18.49 0.18
CA ASP A 75 2.66 -18.17 1.45
C ASP A 75 3.91 -17.29 1.27
N ASN A 76 4.38 -17.09 0.03
CA ASN A 76 5.55 -16.27 -0.26
C ASN A 76 5.29 -14.76 -0.11
N VAL A 77 4.04 -14.33 0.12
CA VAL A 77 3.70 -12.94 0.43
C VAL A 77 3.27 -12.78 1.88
N LYS A 78 4.10 -12.12 2.68
CA LYS A 78 3.77 -11.75 4.06
C LYS A 78 3.28 -10.31 4.13
N VAL A 79 2.17 -10.07 4.81
CA VAL A 79 1.57 -8.74 4.91
C VAL A 79 1.25 -8.40 6.36
N TYR A 80 1.69 -7.24 6.80
CA TYR A 80 1.35 -6.63 8.08
C TYR A 80 0.72 -5.26 7.87
N HIS A 81 -0.13 -4.85 8.79
CA HIS A 81 -0.57 -3.47 8.94
C HIS A 81 0.18 -2.79 10.09
N TYR A 82 0.16 -1.46 10.14
CA TYR A 82 0.50 -0.74 11.37
C TYR A 82 -0.31 -1.28 12.55
N LYS A 83 0.29 -1.30 13.75
CA LYS A 83 -0.38 -1.77 14.99
C LYS A 83 -1.75 -1.11 15.21
N LYS A 84 -1.85 0.20 14.92
CA LYS A 84 -3.09 0.99 14.99
C LYS A 84 -4.22 0.46 14.11
N PHE A 85 -3.87 -0.16 12.98
CA PHE A 85 -4.82 -0.68 11.99
C PHE A 85 -4.76 -2.22 11.86
N ALA A 86 -4.16 -2.91 12.84
CA ALA A 86 -4.01 -4.37 12.80
C ALA A 86 -5.36 -5.08 12.98
N ASP A 87 -6.23 -4.55 13.85
CA ASP A 87 -7.61 -5.00 13.99
C ASP A 87 -8.42 -4.71 12.72
N PRO A 88 -8.98 -5.74 12.03
CA PRO A 88 -9.82 -5.54 10.85
C PRO A 88 -10.98 -4.57 11.05
N ASN A 89 -11.53 -4.43 12.26
CA ASN A 89 -12.64 -3.52 12.54
C ASN A 89 -12.26 -2.04 12.43
N THR A 90 -10.95 -1.74 12.43
CA THR A 90 -10.43 -0.38 12.24
C THR A 90 -10.23 -0.02 10.77
N ARG A 91 -10.40 -0.98 9.85
CA ARG A 91 -10.19 -0.82 8.41
C ARG A 91 -11.51 -0.85 7.65
N LYS A 92 -11.53 -0.23 6.47
CA LYS A 92 -12.70 -0.24 5.60
C LYS A 92 -12.42 -1.02 4.33
N ASN A 93 -13.28 -2.00 4.03
CA ASN A 93 -13.26 -2.74 2.78
C ASN A 93 -14.05 -1.99 1.72
N VAL A 94 -13.36 -1.18 0.91
CA VAL A 94 -13.96 -0.42 -0.20
C VAL A 94 -13.31 -0.80 -1.52
N LYS A 95 -14.11 -0.81 -2.59
CA LYS A 95 -13.61 -1.04 -3.97
C LYS A 95 -12.97 0.21 -4.55
N HIS A 96 -13.44 1.40 -4.18
CA HIS A 96 -12.92 2.68 -4.61
C HIS A 96 -12.85 3.62 -3.41
N LEU A 97 -11.84 4.48 -3.37
CA LEU A 97 -11.77 5.56 -2.38
C LEU A 97 -12.79 6.66 -2.71
N PRO A 98 -13.41 7.31 -1.72
CA PRO A 98 -14.26 8.47 -1.96
C PRO A 98 -13.42 9.64 -2.48
N GLU A 99 -13.97 10.41 -3.42
CA GLU A 99 -13.37 11.64 -3.91
C GLU A 99 -13.44 12.78 -2.88
N GLY A 100 -12.69 13.86 -3.10
CA GLY A 100 -12.76 15.06 -2.28
C GLY A 100 -12.07 14.96 -0.93
N LEU A 101 -11.22 13.96 -0.74
CA LEU A 101 -10.50 13.75 0.52
C LEU A 101 -9.41 14.80 0.72
N ASP A 102 -9.18 15.14 1.99
CA ASP A 102 -7.94 15.74 2.43
C ASP A 102 -6.83 14.69 2.62
N ARG A 103 -5.61 15.17 2.88
CA ARG A 103 -4.44 14.30 3.08
C ARG A 103 -4.60 13.36 4.29
N ASN A 104 -5.17 13.85 5.39
CA ASN A 104 -5.33 13.11 6.62
C ASN A 104 -6.44 12.05 6.50
N GLU A 105 -7.55 12.40 5.86
CA GLU A 105 -8.65 11.51 5.50
C GLU A 105 -8.18 10.39 4.61
N TYR A 106 -7.42 10.70 3.55
CA TYR A 106 -6.81 9.70 2.70
C TYR A 106 -5.97 8.71 3.51
N PHE A 107 -5.04 9.18 4.34
CA PHE A 107 -4.17 8.28 5.11
C PHE A 107 -4.93 7.41 6.10
N ARG A 108 -6.03 7.91 6.70
CA ARG A 108 -6.92 7.08 7.52
C ARG A 108 -7.62 6.00 6.67
N MET A 109 -8.12 6.35 5.49
CA MET A 109 -8.80 5.42 4.59
C MET A 109 -7.86 4.32 4.06
N VAL A 110 -6.57 4.61 3.88
CA VAL A 110 -5.56 3.65 3.43
C VAL A 110 -4.74 3.03 4.58
N ASN A 111 -5.23 3.12 5.81
CA ASN A 111 -4.69 2.41 6.98
C ASN A 111 -3.23 2.79 7.33
N VAL A 112 -2.84 4.05 7.15
CA VAL A 112 -1.48 4.55 7.41
C VAL A 112 -1.40 5.28 8.75
N ASP A 113 -0.37 4.95 9.54
CA ASP A 113 -0.07 5.62 10.81
C ASP A 113 1.26 6.39 10.74
N GLY A 114 1.17 7.65 10.29
CA GLY A 114 2.33 8.50 9.99
C GLY A 114 3.39 8.60 11.10
N PRO A 115 3.03 8.82 12.38
CA PRO A 115 4.01 8.88 13.48
C PRO A 115 4.83 7.59 13.67
N ASN A 116 4.32 6.45 13.21
CA ASN A 116 4.97 5.15 13.33
C ASN A 116 5.61 4.67 12.01
N HIS A 117 5.80 5.57 11.03
CA HIS A 117 6.51 5.26 9.80
C HIS A 117 8.03 5.16 10.04
N TYR A 118 8.56 3.94 9.96
CA TYR A 118 9.98 3.61 10.17
C TYR A 118 10.26 2.20 9.63
N PHE A 119 11.53 1.84 9.45
CA PHE A 119 11.88 0.48 9.02
C PHE A 119 11.56 -0.56 10.11
N LYS A 120 10.63 -1.46 9.82
CA LYS A 120 10.10 -2.46 10.78
C LYS A 120 11.07 -3.63 11.00
N SER A 121 12.25 -3.38 11.57
CA SER A 121 13.25 -4.41 11.88
C SER A 121 12.67 -5.58 12.67
N GLU A 122 11.75 -5.30 13.58
CA GLU A 122 11.05 -6.28 14.42
C GLU A 122 10.18 -7.27 13.62
N LEU A 123 9.79 -6.92 12.39
CA LEU A 123 9.09 -7.81 11.46
C LEU A 123 10.04 -8.41 10.42
N VAL A 124 10.93 -7.61 9.86
CA VAL A 124 11.79 -8.01 8.74
C VAL A 124 12.90 -8.97 9.18
N VAL A 125 13.55 -8.73 10.32
CA VAL A 125 14.67 -9.57 10.77
C VAL A 125 14.21 -11.01 11.06
N PRO A 126 13.11 -11.27 11.80
CA PRO A 126 12.62 -12.63 11.98
C PRO A 126 12.20 -13.30 10.66
N TRP A 127 11.51 -12.57 9.77
CA TRP A 127 11.10 -13.09 8.46
C TRP A 127 12.29 -13.49 7.58
N LEU A 128 13.37 -12.70 7.59
CA LEU A 128 14.59 -13.06 6.86
C LEU A 128 15.32 -14.26 7.47
N ARG A 129 15.29 -14.43 8.79
CA ARG A 129 15.87 -15.63 9.42
C ARG A 129 15.15 -16.89 8.95
N GLU A 130 13.82 -16.92 9.07
CA GLU A 130 12.99 -18.01 8.58
C GLU A 130 13.25 -18.30 7.10
N LEU A 131 13.22 -17.27 6.25
CA LEU A 131 13.38 -17.42 4.80
C LEU A 131 14.78 -17.92 4.37
N LEU A 132 15.83 -17.55 5.11
CA LEU A 132 17.21 -17.88 4.77
C LEU A 132 17.70 -19.16 5.45
N GLU A 133 17.11 -19.56 6.57
CA GLU A 133 17.42 -20.81 7.27
C GLU A 133 16.73 -22.02 6.60
N GLU A 134 15.62 -21.83 5.88
CA GLU A 134 14.97 -22.87 5.06
C GLU A 134 15.70 -23.18 3.73
N ARG A 135 16.86 -22.59 3.49
CA ARG A 135 17.70 -22.81 2.29
C ARG A 135 19.02 -23.48 2.63
#